data_AF-A0A933WBK5-F1
#
_entry.id   AF-A0A933WBK5-F1
#
_cell.length_a   1.000
_cell.length_b   1.000
_cell.length_c   1.000
_cell.angle_alpha   90.00
_cell.angle_beta   90.00
_cell.angle_gamma   90.00
#
_symmetry.space_group_name_H-M   'P 1'
#
loop_
_entity.id
_entity.type
_entity.pdbx_description
1 polymer ?
#
loop_
_entity_poly.entity_id
_entity_poly.type
_entity_poly.pdbx_seq_one_letter_code
_entity_poly.pdbx_strand_id
1 'polypeptide(L)'
;MKSVIFLVSALLFLLVTGCVQSVRYTQDEIKDFPPSIQEQIKKGEVSPGMTQLQVRYSWGAPDSVILLAPTADGKNREEWVYTRLGGVFKTRLIFTDGKITEIISTEPGVIK
;
A
#
# COMPACT_ATOMS: atom_id res chain seq x y z
N MET A 1 10.37 -26.45 37.93
CA MET A 1 10.65 -26.58 36.48
C MET A 1 9.45 -26.22 35.61
N LYS A 2 8.25 -26.80 35.83
CA LYS A 2 7.04 -26.52 35.04
C LYS A 2 6.60 -25.04 35.04
N SER A 3 6.69 -24.36 36.19
CA SER A 3 6.31 -22.95 36.34
C SER A 3 7.25 -21.98 35.63
N VAL A 4 8.54 -22.32 35.52
CA VAL A 4 9.55 -21.51 34.81
C VAL A 4 9.34 -21.64 33.30
N ILE A 5 9.02 -22.83 32.81
CA ILE A 5 8.69 -23.07 31.40
C ILE A 5 7.42 -22.30 31.00
N PHE A 6 6.41 -22.26 31.87
CA PHE A 6 5.20 -21.46 31.64
C PHE A 6 5.47 -19.95 31.58
N LEU A 7 6.33 -19.44 32.46
CA LEU A 7 6.72 -18.03 32.49
C LEU A 7 7.53 -17.62 31.26
N VAL A 8 8.47 -18.47 30.82
CA VAL A 8 9.26 -18.23 29.61
C VAL A 8 8.38 -18.31 28.35
N SER A 9 7.46 -19.27 28.29
CA SER A 9 6.50 -19.38 27.19
C SER A 9 5.57 -18.17 27.11
N ALA A 10 5.01 -17.72 28.23
CA ALA A 10 4.16 -16.52 28.28
C ALA A 10 4.92 -15.25 27.87
N LEU A 11 6.19 -15.12 28.27
CA LEU A 11 7.04 -13.99 27.88
C LEU A 11 7.36 -14.00 26.38
N LEU A 12 7.60 -15.18 25.79
CA LEU A 12 7.80 -15.33 24.34
C LEU A 12 6.53 -14.97 23.55
N PHE A 13 5.34 -15.31 24.05
CA PHE A 13 4.06 -14.92 23.43
C PHE A 13 3.80 -13.41 23.47
N LEU A 14 4.30 -12.69 24.48
CA LEU A 14 4.19 -11.23 24.56
C LEU A 14 5.12 -10.49 23.61
N LEU A 15 6.21 -11.11 23.16
CA LEU A 15 7.15 -10.50 22.22
C LEU A 15 6.67 -10.51 20.76
N VAL A 16 5.62 -11.29 20.44
CA VAL A 16 5.09 -11.44 19.06
C VAL A 16 3.91 -10.50 18.75
N THR A 17 3.41 -9.73 19.72
CA THR A 17 2.23 -8.85 19.54
C THR A 17 2.56 -7.45 19.06
N GLY A 18 3.84 -7.13 18.84
CA GLY A 18 4.31 -5.82 18.37
C GLY A 18 4.19 -5.62 16.85
N CYS A 19 3.01 -5.76 16.27
CA CYS A 19 2.78 -5.36 14.88
C CYS A 19 2.55 -3.84 14.82
N VAL A 20 3.62 -3.05 15.01
CA VAL A 20 3.54 -1.61 14.77
C VAL A 20 3.49 -1.40 13.26
N GLN A 21 2.36 -0.89 12.75
CA GLN A 21 2.29 -0.47 11.35
C GLN A 21 3.27 0.69 11.15
N SER A 22 4.13 0.59 10.13
CA SER A 22 4.99 1.72 9.77
C SER A 22 4.12 2.93 9.44
N VAL A 23 4.36 4.03 10.15
CA VAL A 23 3.66 5.29 9.93
C VAL A 23 4.17 5.88 8.61
N ARG A 24 3.30 5.95 7.60
CA ARG A 24 3.63 6.45 6.24
C ARG A 24 3.28 7.92 6.04
N TYR A 25 2.52 8.49 6.96
CA TYR A 25 1.95 9.83 6.89
C TYR A 25 1.66 10.34 8.30
N THR A 26 1.59 11.66 8.45
CA THR A 26 1.08 12.37 9.61
C THR A 26 -0.37 12.78 9.38
N GLN A 27 -1.13 13.02 10.45
CA GLN A 27 -2.52 13.47 10.32
C GLN A 27 -2.62 14.82 9.59
N ASP A 28 -1.63 15.69 9.79
CA ASP A 28 -1.56 16.97 9.09
C ASP A 28 -1.34 16.85 7.59
N GLU A 29 -0.65 15.81 7.12
CA GLU A 29 -0.40 15.60 5.68
C GLU A 29 -1.62 15.13 4.91
N ILE A 30 -2.58 14.50 5.59
CA ILE A 30 -3.79 13.95 4.94
C ILE A 30 -5.04 14.80 5.18
N LYS A 31 -4.99 15.79 6.08
CA LYS A 31 -6.16 16.56 6.52
C LYS A 31 -6.90 17.27 5.38
N ASP A 32 -6.17 17.70 4.36
CA ASP A 32 -6.71 18.45 3.23
C ASP A 32 -7.28 17.55 2.12
N PHE A 33 -7.11 16.23 2.23
CA PHE A 33 -7.72 15.29 1.29
C PHE A 33 -9.21 15.09 1.58
N PRO A 34 -10.01 14.70 0.57
CA PRO A 34 -11.40 14.32 0.80
C PRO A 34 -11.53 13.23 1.86
N PRO A 35 -12.59 13.23 2.70
CA PRO A 35 -12.75 12.23 3.77
C PRO A 35 -12.65 10.78 3.27
N SER A 36 -13.17 10.49 2.08
CA SER A 36 -13.06 9.16 1.47
C SER A 36 -11.60 8.74 1.22
N ILE A 37 -10.76 9.66 0.73
CA ILE A 37 -9.34 9.41 0.49
C ILE A 37 -8.60 9.24 1.81
N GLN A 38 -8.91 10.05 2.83
CA GLN A 38 -8.33 9.89 4.17
C GLN A 38 -8.60 8.49 4.74
N GLU A 39 -9.83 8.01 4.62
CA GLU A 39 -10.21 6.67 5.09
C GLU A 39 -9.52 5.56 4.31
N GLN A 40 -9.37 5.70 2.99
CA GLN A 40 -8.61 4.76 2.17
C GLN A 40 -7.14 4.70 2.60
N ILE A 41 -6.49 5.87 2.81
CA ILE A 41 -5.12 5.95 3.29
C ILE A 41 -4.97 5.28 4.67
N LYS A 42 -5.89 5.55 5.60
CA LYS A 42 -5.89 4.93 6.93
C LYS A 42 -6.03 3.42 6.89
N LYS A 43 -6.79 2.89 5.93
CA LYS A 43 -7.00 1.45 5.74
C LYS A 43 -5.90 0.78 4.91
N GLY A 44 -5.01 1.54 4.29
CA GLY A 44 -4.04 1.01 3.34
C GLY A 44 -4.71 0.47 2.08
N GLU A 45 -5.78 1.12 1.62
CA GLU A 45 -6.51 0.79 0.40
C GLU A 45 -6.13 1.78 -0.72
N VAL A 46 -6.23 1.33 -1.98
CA VAL A 46 -6.09 2.20 -3.16
C VAL A 46 -7.25 1.97 -4.12
N SER A 47 -7.66 3.01 -4.83
CA SER A 47 -8.75 2.95 -5.80
C SER A 47 -8.46 3.82 -7.03
N PRO A 48 -9.16 3.58 -8.16
CA PRO A 48 -9.07 4.46 -9.33
C PRO A 48 -9.29 5.93 -8.96
N GLY A 49 -8.59 6.83 -9.66
CA GLY A 49 -8.63 8.27 -9.43
C GLY A 49 -7.70 8.80 -8.34
N MET A 50 -7.14 7.93 -7.49
CA MET A 50 -6.13 8.35 -6.49
C MET A 50 -4.86 8.85 -7.16
N THR A 51 -4.22 9.84 -6.54
CA THR A 51 -2.93 10.38 -7.01
C THR A 51 -1.76 9.53 -6.53
N GLN A 52 -0.61 9.67 -7.18
CA GLN A 52 0.65 9.03 -6.74
C GLN A 52 0.96 9.31 -5.26
N LEU A 53 0.75 10.54 -4.78
CA LEU A 53 0.98 10.91 -3.39
C LEU A 53 0.04 10.17 -2.44
N GLN A 54 -1.25 10.11 -2.78
CA GLN A 54 -2.25 9.39 -1.97
C GLN A 54 -1.90 7.89 -1.90
N VAL A 55 -1.47 7.30 -3.03
CA VAL A 55 -0.99 5.91 -3.06
C VAL A 55 0.24 5.72 -2.19
N ARG A 56 1.19 6.65 -2.20
CA ARG A 56 2.39 6.57 -1.32
C ARG A 56 2.01 6.59 0.15
N TYR A 57 1.02 7.37 0.55
CA TYR A 57 0.54 7.35 1.92
C TYR A 57 -0.22 6.07 2.27
N SER A 58 -0.96 5.47 1.33
CA SER A 58 -1.62 4.18 1.52
C SER A 58 -0.62 3.02 1.61
N TRP A 59 0.26 2.86 0.62
CA TRP A 59 1.05 1.64 0.40
C TRP A 59 2.55 1.83 0.58
N GLY A 60 3.07 3.05 0.47
CA GLY A 60 4.50 3.35 0.50
C GLY A 60 5.09 3.51 -0.90
N ALA A 61 6.41 3.38 -1.01
CA ALA A 61 7.08 3.40 -2.31
C ALA A 61 6.80 2.08 -3.08
N PRO A 62 6.64 2.14 -4.41
CA PRO A 62 6.60 0.93 -5.23
C PRO A 62 7.99 0.28 -5.33
N ASP A 63 8.02 -0.99 -5.70
CA ASP A 63 9.28 -1.70 -5.98
C ASP A 63 9.92 -1.22 -7.28
N SER A 64 9.10 -0.86 -8.26
CA SER A 64 9.56 -0.24 -9.51
C SER A 64 8.56 0.75 -10.08
N VAL A 65 9.09 1.72 -10.83
CA VAL A 65 8.34 2.69 -11.61
C VAL A 65 8.80 2.57 -13.06
N ILE A 66 7.86 2.35 -13.97
CA ILE A 66 8.11 2.15 -15.41
C ILE A 66 7.39 3.25 -16.16
N LEU A 67 8.11 4.06 -16.93
CA LEU A 67 7.49 5.03 -17.83
C LEU A 67 6.93 4.29 -19.05
N LEU A 68 5.64 4.50 -19.33
CA LEU A 68 4.96 3.87 -20.45
C LEU A 68 4.92 4.83 -21.65
N ALA A 69 4.64 4.29 -22.83
CA ALA A 69 4.31 5.11 -23.98
C ALA A 69 3.08 5.99 -23.65
N PRO A 70 3.10 7.28 -24.04
CA PRO A 70 1.94 8.15 -23.88
C PRO A 70 0.69 7.58 -24.55
N THR A 71 -0.48 8.01 -24.09
CA THR A 71 -1.74 7.70 -24.78
C THR A 71 -1.80 8.36 -26.17
N ALA A 72 -2.75 7.95 -26.99
CA ALA A 72 -2.97 8.56 -28.31
C ALA A 72 -3.30 10.06 -28.25
N ASP A 73 -3.90 10.53 -27.15
CA ASP A 73 -4.16 11.94 -26.85
C ASP A 73 -2.98 12.64 -26.15
N GLY A 74 -1.82 12.00 -26.05
CA GLY A 74 -0.57 12.60 -25.56
C GLY A 74 -0.41 12.65 -24.04
N LYS A 75 -1.25 11.95 -23.28
CA LYS A 75 -1.18 11.93 -21.81
C LYS A 75 -0.05 11.06 -21.32
N ASN A 76 0.60 11.51 -20.26
CA ASN A 76 1.72 10.79 -19.66
C ASN A 76 1.21 9.56 -18.92
N ARG A 77 1.90 8.44 -19.10
CA ARG A 77 1.60 7.18 -18.44
C ARG A 77 2.80 6.62 -17.72
N GLU A 78 2.54 6.04 -16.57
CA GLU A 78 3.52 5.31 -15.80
C GLU A 78 2.87 4.12 -15.11
N GLU A 79 3.64 3.07 -14.91
CA GLU A 79 3.25 1.87 -14.20
C GLU A 79 4.07 1.77 -12.92
N TRP A 80 3.39 1.63 -11.79
CA TRP A 80 4.03 1.31 -10.52
C TRP A 80 3.78 -0.16 -10.19
N VAL A 81 4.84 -0.88 -9.84
CA VAL A 81 4.78 -2.30 -9.50
C VAL A 81 5.02 -2.47 -8.00
N TYR A 82 4.09 -3.19 -7.36
CA TYR A 82 4.18 -3.64 -5.98
C TYR A 82 4.21 -5.16 -5.95
N THR A 83 5.13 -5.72 -5.18
CA THR A 83 5.35 -7.15 -5.03
C THR A 83 5.16 -7.55 -3.58
N ARG A 84 4.55 -8.71 -3.34
CA ARG A 84 4.32 -9.27 -2.01
C ARG A 84 4.69 -10.75 -1.97
N LEU A 85 4.87 -11.25 -0.75
CA LEU A 85 5.29 -12.64 -0.47
C LEU A 85 6.52 -13.07 -1.29
N GLY A 86 7.58 -12.25 -1.27
CA GLY A 86 8.82 -12.57 -1.99
C GLY A 86 8.68 -12.57 -3.51
N GLY A 87 7.68 -11.89 -4.07
CA GLY A 87 7.48 -11.73 -5.51
C GLY A 87 6.40 -12.63 -6.13
N VAL A 88 5.74 -13.48 -5.32
CA VAL A 88 4.64 -14.35 -5.76
C VAL A 88 3.45 -13.53 -6.24
N PHE A 89 3.09 -12.50 -5.47
CA PHE A 89 1.99 -11.61 -5.81
C PHE A 89 2.51 -10.29 -6.33
N LYS A 90 1.84 -9.79 -7.38
CA LYS A 90 2.18 -8.52 -8.02
C LYS A 90 0.90 -7.71 -8.23
N THR A 91 0.95 -6.46 -7.81
CA THR A 91 -0.07 -5.46 -8.12
C THR A 91 0.58 -4.35 -8.93
N ARG A 92 -0.02 -4.02 -10.07
CA ARG A 92 0.43 -2.99 -10.99
C ARG A 92 -0.62 -1.89 -11.02
N LEU A 93 -0.19 -0.66 -10.74
CA LEU A 93 -1.02 0.53 -10.81
C LEU A 93 -0.60 1.32 -12.04
N ILE A 94 -1.52 1.54 -12.97
CA ILE A 94 -1.27 2.39 -14.13
C ILE A 94 -1.80 3.78 -13.80
N PHE A 95 -0.93 4.77 -13.86
CA PHE A 95 -1.30 6.17 -13.76
C PHE A 95 -1.36 6.79 -15.15
N THR A 96 -2.37 7.62 -15.37
CA THR A 96 -2.47 8.52 -16.51
C THR A 96 -2.63 9.93 -15.96
N ASP A 97 -1.74 10.86 -16.35
CA ASP A 97 -1.65 12.23 -15.81
C ASP A 97 -1.68 12.28 -14.26
N GLY A 98 -0.95 11.38 -13.62
CA GLY A 98 -0.73 11.37 -12.17
C GLY A 98 -1.87 10.75 -11.35
N LYS A 99 -2.91 10.18 -11.97
CA LYS A 99 -4.01 9.47 -11.28
C LYS A 99 -4.13 8.03 -11.74
N ILE A 100 -4.47 7.13 -10.82
CA ILE A 100 -4.73 5.72 -11.15
C ILE A 100 -5.88 5.62 -12.15
N THR A 101 -5.62 5.00 -13.28
CA THR A 101 -6.64 4.61 -14.26
C THR A 101 -6.89 3.11 -14.28
N GLU A 102 -5.89 2.30 -13.95
CA GLU A 102 -6.00 0.84 -13.97
C GLU A 102 -5.30 0.23 -12.75
N ILE A 103 -5.88 -0.84 -12.21
CA ILE A 103 -5.32 -1.64 -11.12
C ILE A 103 -5.35 -3.09 -11.60
N ILE A 104 -4.17 -3.72 -11.72
CA ILE A 104 -4.04 -5.10 -12.17
C ILE A 104 -3.30 -5.87 -11.09
N SER A 105 -4.00 -6.76 -10.38
CA SER A 105 -3.41 -7.55 -9.29
C SER A 105 -3.48 -9.05 -9.57
N THR A 106 -2.42 -9.77 -9.22
CA THR A 106 -2.40 -11.23 -9.15
C THR A 106 -2.71 -11.74 -7.74
N GLU A 107 -2.90 -10.85 -6.76
CA GLU A 107 -3.23 -11.18 -5.38
C GLU A 107 -4.76 -11.26 -5.20
N PRO A 108 -5.29 -12.38 -4.67
CA PRO A 108 -6.71 -12.48 -4.35
C PRO A 108 -7.14 -11.43 -3.31
N GLY A 109 -8.19 -10.66 -3.60
CA GLY A 109 -8.83 -9.76 -2.62
C GLY A 109 -8.22 -8.37 -2.46
N VAL A 110 -7.23 -7.99 -3.29
CA VAL A 110 -6.68 -6.61 -3.29
C VAL A 110 -7.64 -5.58 -3.89
N ILE A 111 -8.48 -6.01 -4.83
CA ILE A 111 -9.56 -5.20 -5.40
C ILE A 111 -10.87 -5.73 -4.81
N LYS A 112 -11.58 -4.89 -4.07
CA LYS A 112 -12.94 -5.16 -3.60
C LYS A 112 -13.95 -4.49 -4.51
#